data_AF-A0A2T3HSF0-F1
#
_entry.id   AF-A0A2T3HSF0-F1
#
_cell.length_a   1.000
_cell.length_b   1.000
_cell.length_c   1.000
_cell.angle_alpha   90.00
_cell.angle_beta   90.00
_cell.angle_gamma   90.00
#
_symmetry.space_group_name_H-M   'P 1'
#
loop_
_entity.id
_entity.type
_entity.pdbx_description
1 polymer ?
#
loop_
_entity_poly.entity_id
_entity_poly.type
_entity_poly.pdbx_seq_one_letter_code
_entity_poly.pdbx_strand_id
1 'polypeptide(L)'
;MLRLWQSECVNKALDKYINGHSHFFCQATPGAGKTIMAANVAKSLLDNDEIDLVLCFSPSSAVAEGIKATFSSYLLCAFSGGLGTLGASCTYQSIKYLDDSFWETLKKYRIFVVFDEIHHCSFDEDGKSNSWGEQVVCKVQRLAKYTLALSGTPWRSDRLPIAMAEYSDPEGMLVCDYQYTLNQAINDNVCRRPKIVLVDNEGLSIKDESSHSFSSIAELLQHTKASYQSIIHNQAAVIYILKSACIKLCEIRKRTPNAAGLIVAASVSHAKWIQKLLDVELKQTVSIVTYHHQSPIVVVH
;
A
#
# COMPACT_ATOMS: atom_id res chain seq x y z
N MET A 1 -10.97 -2.75 -21.23
CA MET A 1 -9.89 -3.55 -21.84
C MET A 1 -8.74 -3.62 -20.84
N LEU A 2 -8.22 -4.82 -20.59
CA LEU A 2 -7.09 -5.04 -19.68
C LEU A 2 -5.76 -4.60 -20.30
N ARG A 3 -4.81 -4.18 -19.46
CA ARG A 3 -3.40 -4.01 -19.86
C ARG A 3 -2.76 -5.38 -20.06
N LEU A 4 -1.69 -5.44 -20.84
CA LEU A 4 -0.99 -6.70 -21.15
C LEU A 4 -0.63 -7.50 -19.88
N TRP A 5 0.04 -6.87 -18.91
CA TRP A 5 0.42 -7.54 -17.66
C TRP A 5 -0.80 -8.08 -16.87
N GLN A 6 -1.93 -7.36 -16.93
CA GLN A 6 -3.16 -7.79 -16.23
C GLN A 6 -3.72 -9.03 -16.90
N SER A 7 -3.81 -9.05 -18.23
CA SER A 7 -4.28 -10.21 -18.99
C SER A 7 -3.37 -11.42 -18.77
N GLU A 8 -2.05 -11.24 -18.82
CA GLU A 8 -1.08 -12.31 -18.55
C GLU A 8 -1.20 -12.87 -17.13
N CYS A 9 -1.33 -11.98 -16.14
CA CYS A 9 -1.48 -12.37 -14.75
C CYS A 9 -2.81 -13.09 -14.50
N VAL A 10 -3.92 -12.64 -15.12
CA VAL A 10 -5.22 -13.31 -15.04
C VAL A 10 -5.11 -14.73 -15.60
N ASN A 11 -4.54 -14.90 -16.79
CA ASN A 11 -4.39 -16.21 -17.41
C ASN A 11 -3.54 -17.15 -16.53
N LYS A 12 -2.39 -16.67 -16.05
CA LYS A 12 -1.53 -17.47 -15.15
C LYS A 12 -2.23 -17.86 -13.85
N ALA A 13 -3.06 -16.98 -13.28
CA ALA A 13 -3.83 -17.30 -12.08
C ALA A 13 -4.85 -18.41 -12.35
N LEU A 14 -5.63 -18.27 -13.43
CA LEU A 14 -6.62 -19.28 -13.83
C LEU A 14 -5.96 -20.62 -14.17
N ASP A 15 -4.85 -20.61 -14.92
CA ASP A 15 -4.10 -21.82 -15.25
C ASP A 15 -3.57 -22.51 -13.99
N LYS A 16 -3.05 -21.76 -13.01
CA LYS A 16 -2.59 -22.31 -11.73
C LYS A 16 -3.75 -22.97 -10.96
N TYR A 17 -4.92 -22.35 -10.96
CA TYR A 17 -6.12 -22.90 -10.30
C TYR A 17 -6.67 -24.15 -10.99
N ILE A 18 -6.68 -24.18 -12.32
CA ILE A 18 -7.10 -25.35 -13.12
C ILE A 18 -6.15 -26.53 -12.89
N ASN A 19 -4.86 -26.28 -12.69
CA ASN A 19 -3.85 -27.30 -12.39
C ASN A 19 -3.90 -27.80 -10.92
N GLY A 20 -4.94 -27.45 -10.16
CA GLY A 20 -5.19 -28.02 -8.83
C GLY A 20 -4.58 -27.24 -7.66
N HIS A 21 -3.92 -26.10 -7.91
CA HIS A 21 -3.46 -25.24 -6.82
C HIS A 21 -4.58 -24.31 -6.33
N SER A 22 -4.56 -23.93 -5.05
CA SER A 22 -5.59 -23.08 -4.44
C SER A 22 -5.10 -21.66 -4.12
N HIS A 23 -3.81 -21.37 -4.26
CA HIS A 23 -3.20 -20.10 -3.90
C HIS A 23 -2.44 -19.47 -5.06
N PHE A 24 -2.57 -18.15 -5.21
CA PHE A 24 -1.80 -17.35 -6.16
C PHE A 24 -1.26 -16.08 -5.49
N PHE A 25 0.03 -15.82 -5.62
CA PHE A 25 0.68 -14.61 -5.10
C PHE A 25 1.14 -13.70 -6.24
N CYS A 26 0.53 -12.51 -6.35
CA CYS A 26 0.89 -11.50 -7.34
C CYS A 26 1.57 -10.30 -6.67
N GLN A 27 2.82 -10.06 -7.06
CA GLN A 27 3.48 -8.79 -6.82
C GLN A 27 3.25 -7.89 -8.04
N ALA A 28 2.66 -6.71 -7.82
CA ALA A 28 2.54 -5.71 -8.88
C ALA A 28 2.66 -4.30 -8.30
N THR A 29 3.55 -3.48 -8.88
CA THR A 29 3.92 -2.17 -8.31
C THR A 29 2.71 -1.29 -7.94
N PRO A 30 2.78 -0.49 -6.86
CA PRO A 30 1.69 0.40 -6.48
C PRO A 30 1.21 1.28 -7.64
N GLY A 31 -0.11 1.38 -7.81
CA GLY A 31 -0.71 2.12 -8.92
C GLY A 31 -0.79 1.37 -10.26
N ALA A 32 -0.25 0.14 -10.38
CA ALA A 32 -0.33 -0.64 -11.62
C ALA A 32 -1.76 -1.06 -12.01
N GLY A 33 -2.69 -1.07 -11.05
CA GLY A 33 -4.08 -1.51 -11.25
C GLY A 33 -4.36 -2.95 -10.82
N LYS A 34 -3.84 -3.37 -9.64
CA LYS A 34 -4.02 -4.72 -9.07
C LYS A 34 -5.49 -5.10 -8.88
N THR A 35 -6.31 -4.17 -8.38
CA THR A 35 -7.73 -4.42 -8.10
C THR A 35 -8.52 -4.75 -9.36
N ILE A 36 -8.20 -4.10 -10.48
CA ILE A 36 -8.82 -4.41 -11.79
C ILE A 36 -8.46 -5.83 -12.22
N MET A 37 -7.18 -6.21 -12.09
CA MET A 37 -6.73 -7.57 -12.39
C MET A 37 -7.48 -8.61 -11.54
N ALA A 38 -7.57 -8.40 -10.23
CA ALA A 38 -8.26 -9.29 -9.31
C ALA A 38 -9.77 -9.42 -9.60
N ALA A 39 -10.43 -8.32 -9.95
CA ALA A 39 -11.84 -8.35 -10.34
C ALA A 39 -12.07 -9.17 -11.63
N ASN A 40 -11.10 -9.20 -12.55
CA ASN A 40 -11.18 -10.02 -13.75
C ASN A 40 -10.94 -11.50 -13.45
N VAL A 41 -10.02 -11.85 -12.54
CA VAL A 41 -9.88 -13.23 -12.06
C VAL A 41 -11.20 -13.71 -11.45
N ALA A 42 -11.77 -12.91 -10.54
CA ALA A 42 -13.05 -13.22 -9.90
C ALA A 42 -14.18 -13.41 -10.93
N LYS A 43 -14.28 -12.50 -11.90
CA LYS A 43 -15.27 -12.58 -12.98
C LYS A 43 -15.12 -13.87 -13.78
N SER A 44 -13.91 -14.21 -14.22
CA SER A 44 -13.68 -15.45 -14.97
C SER A 44 -14.00 -16.71 -14.16
N LEU A 45 -13.69 -16.72 -12.85
CA LEU A 45 -14.05 -17.85 -11.99
C LEU A 45 -15.57 -17.97 -11.80
N LEU A 46 -16.30 -16.86 -11.67
CA LEU A 46 -17.77 -16.86 -11.58
C LEU A 46 -18.40 -17.30 -12.91
N ASP A 47 -17.95 -16.74 -14.03
CA ASP A 47 -18.49 -17.01 -15.36
C ASP A 47 -18.26 -18.50 -15.77
N ASN A 48 -17.21 -19.12 -15.24
CA ASN A 48 -16.91 -20.56 -15.44
C ASN A 48 -17.53 -21.47 -14.38
N ASP A 49 -18.40 -20.96 -13.50
CA ASP A 49 -19.01 -21.72 -12.40
C ASP A 49 -17.98 -22.42 -11.50
N GLU A 50 -16.82 -21.79 -11.25
CA GLU A 50 -15.78 -22.33 -10.37
C GLU A 50 -15.97 -21.88 -8.91
N ILE A 51 -16.61 -20.74 -8.69
CA ILE A 51 -16.85 -20.14 -7.38
C ILE A 51 -18.27 -19.58 -7.31
N ASP A 52 -18.78 -19.43 -6.09
CA ASP A 52 -20.11 -18.88 -5.83
C ASP A 52 -20.04 -17.44 -5.29
N LEU A 53 -19.02 -17.13 -4.48
CA LEU A 53 -18.89 -15.86 -3.76
C LEU A 53 -17.45 -15.37 -3.74
N VAL A 54 -17.29 -14.05 -3.64
CA VAL A 54 -15.99 -13.39 -3.54
C VAL A 54 -15.88 -12.56 -2.26
N LEU A 55 -14.79 -12.72 -1.52
CA LEU A 55 -14.46 -11.86 -0.38
C LEU A 55 -13.15 -11.13 -0.66
N CYS A 56 -13.12 -9.83 -0.37
CA CYS A 56 -11.91 -9.04 -0.50
C CYS A 56 -11.52 -8.43 0.86
N PHE A 57 -10.28 -8.61 1.29
CA PHE A 57 -9.74 -8.02 2.51
C PHE A 57 -8.65 -7.01 2.22
N SER A 58 -8.65 -5.90 2.93
CA SER A 58 -7.72 -4.78 2.70
C SER A 58 -7.34 -4.07 4.02
N PRO A 59 -6.26 -3.29 4.07
CA PRO A 59 -5.76 -2.70 5.31
C PRO A 59 -6.61 -1.54 5.87
N SER A 60 -7.48 -0.93 5.06
CA SER A 60 -8.26 0.25 5.47
C SER A 60 -9.62 0.31 4.80
N SER A 61 -10.55 1.05 5.42
CA SER A 61 -11.90 1.27 4.88
C SER A 61 -11.89 2.02 3.54
N ALA A 62 -10.96 2.96 3.34
CA ALA A 62 -10.79 3.66 2.07
C ALA A 62 -10.46 2.70 0.92
N VAL A 63 -9.55 1.75 1.17
CA VAL A 63 -9.17 0.74 0.20
C VAL A 63 -10.32 -0.24 -0.03
N ALA A 64 -11.01 -0.67 1.03
CA ALA A 64 -12.19 -1.54 0.93
C ALA A 64 -13.30 -0.92 0.06
N GLU A 65 -13.60 0.37 0.23
CA GLU A 65 -14.61 1.04 -0.60
C GLU A 65 -14.17 1.16 -2.06
N GLY A 66 -12.88 1.43 -2.31
CA GLY A 66 -12.32 1.43 -3.67
C GLY A 66 -12.39 0.05 -4.35
N ILE A 67 -12.13 -1.02 -3.60
CA ILE A 67 -12.28 -2.40 -4.06
C ILE A 67 -13.74 -2.70 -4.36
N LYS A 68 -14.66 -2.39 -3.43
CA LYS A 68 -16.10 -2.56 -3.61
C LYS A 68 -16.62 -1.87 -4.86
N ALA A 69 -16.23 -0.63 -5.11
CA ALA A 69 -16.60 0.10 -6.32
C ALA A 69 -16.08 -0.59 -7.60
N THR A 70 -14.82 -1.03 -7.58
CA THR A 70 -14.20 -1.74 -8.72
C THR A 70 -14.91 -3.07 -8.99
N PHE A 71 -15.06 -3.92 -7.98
CA PHE A 71 -15.71 -5.22 -8.13
C PHE A 71 -17.17 -5.07 -8.56
N SER A 72 -17.91 -4.11 -8.00
CA SER A 72 -19.31 -3.88 -8.41
C SER A 72 -19.42 -3.54 -9.90
N SER A 73 -18.49 -2.72 -10.41
CA SER A 73 -18.46 -2.35 -11.83
C SER A 73 -18.10 -3.50 -12.76
N TYR A 74 -17.18 -4.39 -12.37
CA TYR A 74 -16.72 -5.49 -13.23
C TYR A 74 -17.63 -6.72 -13.19
N LEU A 75 -18.24 -6.97 -12.02
CA LEU A 75 -19.20 -8.06 -11.82
C LEU A 75 -20.63 -7.66 -12.22
N LEU A 76 -20.88 -6.37 -12.49
CA LEU A 76 -22.22 -5.84 -12.80
C LEU A 76 -23.27 -6.20 -11.74
N CYS A 77 -22.84 -6.25 -10.48
CA CYS A 77 -23.65 -6.62 -9.31
C CYS A 77 -23.22 -5.78 -8.11
N ALA A 78 -24.10 -5.57 -7.14
CA ALA A 78 -23.70 -4.96 -5.88
C ALA A 78 -22.67 -5.85 -5.15
N PHE A 79 -21.67 -5.23 -4.54
CA PHE A 79 -20.58 -5.91 -3.83
C PHE A 79 -20.51 -5.51 -2.35
N SER A 80 -21.68 -5.42 -1.71
CA SER A 80 -21.83 -4.92 -0.34
C SER A 80 -21.91 -6.02 0.73
N GLY A 81 -21.91 -7.30 0.34
CA GLY A 81 -22.12 -8.42 1.26
C GLY A 81 -23.58 -8.64 1.69
N GLY A 82 -24.53 -7.97 1.06
CA GLY A 82 -25.96 -8.16 1.31
C GLY A 82 -26.54 -9.40 0.59
N LEU A 83 -27.81 -9.69 0.86
CA LEU A 83 -28.55 -10.72 0.12
C LEU A 83 -28.59 -10.40 -1.38
N GLY A 84 -28.33 -11.40 -2.22
CA GLY A 84 -28.30 -11.25 -3.68
C GLY A 84 -27.03 -10.60 -4.24
N THR A 85 -26.03 -10.31 -3.40
CA THR A 85 -24.71 -9.85 -3.84
C THR A 85 -23.79 -11.02 -4.16
N LEU A 86 -22.79 -10.79 -5.02
CA LEU A 86 -21.76 -11.79 -5.35
C LEU A 86 -20.57 -11.78 -4.38
N GLY A 87 -20.59 -10.92 -3.37
CA GLY A 87 -19.47 -10.79 -2.47
C GLY A 87 -19.44 -9.50 -1.65
N ALA A 88 -18.36 -9.35 -0.88
CA ALA A 88 -18.13 -8.24 0.02
C ALA A 88 -16.67 -7.79 0.01
N SER A 89 -16.44 -6.49 0.20
CA SER A 89 -15.12 -5.95 0.54
C SER A 89 -15.09 -5.46 1.97
N CYS A 90 -14.10 -5.96 2.71
CA CYS A 90 -13.95 -5.82 4.14
C CYS A 90 -12.52 -5.39 4.49
N THR A 91 -12.31 -4.98 5.74
CA THR A 91 -10.96 -4.73 6.25
C THR A 91 -10.41 -5.98 6.94
N TYR A 92 -9.08 -6.11 7.07
CA TYR A 92 -8.51 -7.22 7.85
C TYR A 92 -8.99 -7.19 9.31
N GLN A 93 -9.17 -6.00 9.87
CA GLN A 93 -9.67 -5.79 11.22
C GLN A 93 -11.08 -6.35 11.41
N SER A 94 -11.93 -6.34 10.37
CA SER A 94 -13.30 -6.82 10.48
C SER A 94 -13.38 -8.34 10.65
N ILE A 95 -12.36 -9.10 10.23
CA ILE A 95 -12.34 -10.57 10.31
C ILE A 95 -12.58 -11.06 11.74
N LYS A 96 -12.02 -10.36 12.73
CA LYS A 96 -12.19 -10.71 14.16
C LYS A 96 -13.63 -10.52 14.67
N TYR A 97 -14.39 -9.61 14.04
CA TYR A 97 -15.75 -9.27 14.46
C TYR A 97 -16.83 -10.04 13.68
N LEU A 98 -16.44 -10.83 12.67
CA LEU A 98 -17.33 -11.76 11.99
C LEU A 98 -17.56 -12.98 12.91
N ASP A 99 -18.83 -13.24 13.22
CA ASP A 99 -19.26 -14.28 14.14
C ASP A 99 -19.18 -15.68 13.50
N ASP A 100 -19.28 -16.73 14.33
CA ASP A 100 -19.19 -18.10 13.84
C ASP A 100 -20.34 -18.45 12.88
N SER A 101 -21.52 -17.84 13.05
CA SER A 101 -22.67 -18.05 12.17
C SER A 101 -22.39 -17.60 10.72
N PHE A 102 -21.67 -16.49 10.56
CA PHE A 102 -21.19 -16.02 9.26
C PHE A 102 -20.26 -17.06 8.61
N TRP A 103 -19.27 -17.56 9.35
CA TRP A 103 -18.32 -18.55 8.82
C TRP A 103 -18.98 -19.89 8.49
N GLU A 104 -19.90 -20.38 9.33
CA GLU A 104 -20.66 -21.61 9.05
C GLU A 104 -21.55 -21.46 7.81
N THR A 105 -22.10 -20.27 7.57
CA THR A 105 -22.87 -20.00 6.35
C THR A 105 -21.97 -20.03 5.12
N LEU A 106 -20.80 -19.40 5.21
CA LEU A 106 -19.82 -19.36 4.13
C LEU A 106 -19.29 -20.74 3.72
N LYS A 107 -19.17 -21.70 4.64
CA LYS A 107 -18.75 -23.09 4.32
C LYS A 107 -19.64 -23.80 3.29
N LYS A 108 -20.85 -23.31 3.06
CA LYS A 108 -21.80 -23.86 2.07
C LYS A 108 -21.49 -23.43 0.63
N TYR A 109 -20.53 -22.52 0.45
CA TYR A 109 -20.21 -21.89 -0.83
C TYR A 109 -18.74 -22.08 -1.19
N ARG A 110 -18.44 -22.12 -2.48
CA ARG A 110 -17.09 -22.09 -3.05
C ARG A 110 -16.62 -20.64 -3.09
N ILE A 111 -15.72 -20.27 -2.17
CA ILE A 111 -15.35 -18.86 -2.00
C ILE A 111 -13.99 -18.58 -2.64
N PHE A 112 -13.92 -17.48 -3.40
CA PHE A 112 -12.66 -16.86 -3.78
C PHE A 112 -12.33 -15.71 -2.84
N VAL A 113 -11.12 -15.71 -2.29
CA VAL A 113 -10.66 -14.65 -1.39
C VAL A 113 -9.51 -13.87 -2.00
N VAL A 114 -9.65 -12.54 -2.04
CA VAL A 114 -8.62 -11.60 -2.48
C VAL A 114 -8.07 -10.85 -1.27
N PHE A 115 -6.75 -10.87 -1.12
CA PHE A 115 -6.04 -10.16 -0.06
C PHE A 115 -5.23 -9.01 -0.65
N ASP A 116 -5.68 -7.77 -0.47
CA ASP A 116 -4.94 -6.58 -0.91
C ASP A 116 -3.94 -6.11 0.13
N GLU A 117 -2.76 -5.72 -0.33
CA GLU A 117 -1.59 -5.36 0.49
C GLU A 117 -1.34 -6.36 1.65
N ILE A 118 -1.35 -7.67 1.31
CA ILE A 118 -1.22 -8.77 2.28
C ILE A 118 0.05 -8.69 3.12
N HIS A 119 1.07 -7.94 2.67
CA HIS A 119 2.33 -7.74 3.40
C HIS A 119 2.14 -7.09 4.78
N HIS A 120 1.01 -6.42 5.04
CA HIS A 120 0.64 -5.96 6.37
C HIS A 120 0.29 -7.08 7.34
N CYS A 121 -0.10 -8.26 6.86
CA CYS A 121 -0.40 -9.45 7.64
C CYS A 121 0.88 -10.29 7.80
N SER A 122 1.28 -10.56 9.04
CA SER A 122 2.39 -11.48 9.33
C SER A 122 1.88 -12.74 9.99
N PHE A 123 2.43 -13.87 9.57
CA PHE A 123 2.15 -15.16 10.17
C PHE A 123 3.39 -16.03 10.14
N ASP A 124 3.72 -16.60 11.29
CA ASP A 124 4.82 -17.52 11.51
C ASP A 124 4.29 -18.68 12.37
N GLU A 125 4.65 -19.92 12.01
CA GLU A 125 4.24 -21.12 12.74
C GLU A 125 4.85 -21.15 14.15
N ASP A 126 6.00 -20.51 14.35
CA ASP A 126 6.67 -20.36 15.65
C ASP A 126 6.02 -19.28 16.56
N GLY A 127 4.83 -18.79 16.18
CA GLY A 127 4.00 -17.89 17.00
C GLY A 127 4.31 -16.40 16.84
N LYS A 128 5.20 -16.00 15.93
CA LYS A 128 5.50 -14.60 15.62
C LYS A 128 4.56 -14.04 14.54
N SER A 129 3.27 -14.04 14.84
CA SER A 129 2.22 -13.51 13.95
C SER A 129 1.63 -12.21 14.49
N ASN A 130 1.04 -11.41 13.59
CA ASN A 130 0.16 -10.32 14.03
C ASN A 130 -1.30 -10.78 13.98
N SER A 131 -2.16 -10.06 14.70
CA SER A 131 -3.58 -10.43 14.81
C SER A 131 -4.31 -10.51 13.46
N TRP A 132 -3.80 -9.88 12.38
CA TRP A 132 -4.42 -9.98 11.07
C TRP A 132 -3.99 -11.24 10.34
N GLY A 133 -2.68 -11.53 10.30
CA GLY A 133 -2.14 -12.72 9.64
C GLY A 133 -2.61 -14.02 10.28
N GLU A 134 -2.70 -14.05 11.61
CA GLU A 134 -3.30 -15.19 12.32
C GLU A 134 -4.74 -15.45 11.87
N GLN A 135 -5.58 -14.41 11.78
CA GLN A 135 -6.97 -14.59 11.36
C GLN A 135 -7.08 -14.99 9.88
N VAL A 136 -6.23 -14.43 9.01
CA VAL A 136 -6.17 -14.78 7.59
C VAL A 136 -5.84 -16.27 7.42
N VAL A 137 -4.78 -16.77 8.06
CA VAL A 137 -4.35 -18.16 7.93
C VAL A 137 -5.29 -19.12 8.65
N CYS A 138 -5.66 -18.83 9.90
CA CYS A 138 -6.43 -19.76 10.72
C CYS A 138 -7.92 -19.84 10.33
N LYS A 139 -8.54 -18.73 9.92
CA LYS A 139 -9.97 -18.69 9.56
C LYS A 139 -10.19 -18.69 8.06
N VAL A 140 -9.57 -17.76 7.35
CA VAL A 140 -9.98 -17.43 5.97
C VAL A 140 -9.40 -18.42 4.95
N GLN A 141 -8.11 -18.75 5.06
CA GLN A 141 -7.43 -19.62 4.11
C GLN A 141 -8.09 -21.01 4.01
N ARG A 142 -8.49 -21.59 5.14
CA ARG A 142 -9.10 -22.92 5.20
C ARG A 142 -10.51 -22.99 4.61
N LEU A 143 -11.20 -21.86 4.52
CA LEU A 143 -12.56 -21.77 3.98
C LEU A 143 -12.59 -21.50 2.47
N ALA A 144 -11.51 -20.94 1.93
CA ALA A 144 -11.47 -20.50 0.54
C ALA A 144 -11.19 -21.68 -0.40
N LYS A 145 -11.95 -21.76 -1.51
CA LYS A 145 -11.61 -22.66 -2.63
C LYS A 145 -10.35 -22.15 -3.35
N TYR A 146 -10.31 -20.83 -3.58
CA TYR A 146 -9.18 -20.15 -4.21
C TYR A 146 -8.82 -18.88 -3.44
N THR A 147 -7.54 -18.54 -3.43
CA THR A 147 -7.02 -17.34 -2.80
C THR A 147 -6.05 -16.60 -3.71
N LEU A 148 -6.14 -15.27 -3.70
CA LEU A 148 -5.29 -14.36 -4.45
C LEU A 148 -4.67 -13.33 -3.50
N ALA A 149 -3.38 -13.46 -3.24
CA ALA A 149 -2.59 -12.49 -2.49
C ALA A 149 -2.02 -11.43 -3.43
N LEU A 150 -2.25 -10.16 -3.09
CA LEU A 150 -1.78 -9.00 -3.85
C LEU A 150 -0.89 -8.13 -2.98
N SER A 151 0.24 -7.69 -3.53
CA SER A 151 1.10 -6.73 -2.84
C SER A 151 1.87 -5.84 -3.82
N GLY A 152 1.94 -4.54 -3.52
CA GLY A 152 2.84 -3.64 -4.22
C GLY A 152 4.29 -3.77 -3.78
N THR A 153 4.48 -4.01 -2.48
CA THR A 153 5.75 -3.98 -1.77
C THR A 153 5.79 -5.15 -0.81
N PRO A 154 6.07 -6.37 -1.28
CA PRO A 154 5.96 -7.57 -0.46
C PRO A 154 7.21 -7.76 0.40
N TRP A 155 7.49 -6.79 1.26
CA TRP A 155 8.54 -6.81 2.25
C TRP A 155 8.03 -6.19 3.55
N ARG A 156 8.63 -6.58 4.66
CA ARG A 156 8.31 -6.06 5.99
C ARG A 156 9.56 -5.56 6.70
N SER A 157 9.44 -4.44 7.38
CA SER A 157 10.55 -3.84 8.14
C SER A 157 10.95 -4.65 9.37
N ASP A 158 10.00 -5.36 9.97
CA ASP A 158 10.24 -6.23 11.13
C ASP A 158 10.79 -7.62 10.76
N ARG A 159 10.96 -7.89 9.46
CA ARG A 159 11.47 -9.15 8.89
C ARG A 159 10.63 -10.38 9.23
N LEU A 160 9.41 -10.21 9.74
CA LEU A 160 8.49 -11.33 9.91
C LEU A 160 8.00 -11.83 8.54
N PRO A 161 7.71 -13.13 8.40
CA PRO A 161 7.12 -13.67 7.18
C PRO A 161 5.73 -13.09 6.91
N ILE A 162 5.42 -12.90 5.62
CA ILE A 162 4.11 -12.43 5.17
C ILE A 162 3.13 -13.62 5.23
N ALA A 163 1.92 -13.37 5.72
CA ALA A 163 0.89 -14.40 5.76
C ALA A 163 0.60 -14.95 4.34
N MET A 164 0.55 -16.27 4.23
CA MET A 164 0.32 -17.01 2.99
C MET A 164 1.41 -16.85 1.91
N ALA A 165 2.54 -16.22 2.22
CA ALA A 165 3.66 -16.15 1.30
C ALA A 165 4.51 -17.42 1.37
N GLU A 166 5.03 -17.84 0.21
CA GLU A 166 6.03 -18.90 0.10
C GLU A 166 7.43 -18.28 -0.01
N TYR A 167 8.41 -18.94 0.58
CA TYR A 167 9.81 -18.50 0.57
C TYR A 167 10.70 -19.64 0.06
N SER A 168 11.70 -19.31 -0.76
CA SER A 168 12.66 -20.28 -1.25
C SER A 168 13.54 -20.80 -0.13
N ASP A 169 13.97 -22.05 -0.25
CA ASP A 169 14.95 -22.70 0.61
C ASP A 169 16.15 -23.07 -0.25
N PRO A 170 17.39 -22.64 0.06
CA PRO A 170 17.86 -21.99 1.30
C PRO A 170 17.90 -20.46 1.31
N GLU A 171 17.59 -19.77 0.21
CA GLU A 171 17.84 -18.32 0.12
C GLU A 171 16.86 -17.46 0.93
N GLY A 172 15.72 -18.00 1.36
CA GLY A 172 14.70 -17.26 2.10
C GLY A 172 14.04 -16.15 1.29
N MET A 173 14.05 -16.26 -0.04
CA MET A 173 13.54 -15.23 -0.94
C MET A 173 12.05 -15.46 -1.20
N LEU A 174 11.26 -14.38 -1.19
CA LEU A 174 9.83 -14.47 -1.48
C LEU A 174 9.58 -15.05 -2.89
N VAL A 175 8.76 -16.09 -2.94
CA VAL A 175 8.28 -16.70 -4.18
C VAL A 175 6.97 -16.03 -4.59
N CYS A 176 6.93 -15.50 -5.82
CA CYS A 176 5.73 -14.91 -6.42
C CYS A 176 5.36 -15.68 -7.67
N ASP A 177 4.07 -15.96 -7.87
CA ASP A 177 3.55 -16.57 -9.10
C ASP A 177 3.56 -15.60 -10.29
N TYR A 178 3.42 -14.31 -9.99
CA TYR A 178 3.56 -13.24 -10.96
C TYR A 178 4.24 -12.03 -10.35
N GLN A 179 5.16 -11.43 -11.10
CA GLN A 179 5.88 -10.23 -10.71
C GLN A 179 5.77 -9.16 -11.79
N TYR A 180 5.19 -8.03 -11.43
CA TYR A 180 5.14 -6.82 -12.24
C TYR A 180 5.87 -5.67 -11.54
N THR A 181 7.14 -5.55 -11.88
CA THR A 181 8.08 -4.65 -11.23
C THR A 181 7.84 -3.18 -11.62
N LEU A 182 8.33 -2.25 -10.79
CA LEU A 182 8.31 -0.82 -11.14
C LEU A 182 9.06 -0.54 -12.45
N ASN A 183 10.16 -1.27 -12.72
CA ASN A 183 10.94 -1.10 -13.95
C ASN A 183 10.10 -1.46 -15.19
N GLN A 184 9.40 -2.61 -15.16
CA GLN A 184 8.46 -3.00 -16.21
C GLN A 184 7.33 -1.97 -16.35
N ALA A 185 6.72 -1.56 -15.23
CA ALA A 185 5.64 -0.57 -15.25
C ALA A 185 6.06 0.79 -15.84
N ILE A 186 7.32 1.20 -15.67
CA ILE A 186 7.87 2.40 -16.31
C ILE A 186 8.04 2.17 -17.82
N ASN A 187 8.60 1.04 -18.23
CA ASN A 187 8.82 0.71 -19.64
C ASN A 187 7.50 0.61 -20.42
N ASP A 188 6.45 0.08 -19.77
CA ASP A 188 5.11 -0.06 -20.32
C ASP A 188 4.30 1.25 -20.25
N ASN A 189 4.88 2.34 -19.74
CA ASN A 189 4.22 3.63 -19.50
C ASN A 189 3.00 3.55 -18.57
N VAL A 190 2.93 2.53 -17.70
CA VAL A 190 1.90 2.40 -16.66
C VAL A 190 2.21 3.29 -15.46
N CYS A 191 3.48 3.35 -15.06
CA CYS A 191 3.96 4.17 -13.94
C CYS A 191 4.94 5.25 -14.44
N ARG A 192 4.98 6.37 -13.71
CA ARG A 192 5.95 7.43 -13.98
C ARG A 192 7.31 7.06 -13.40
N ARG A 193 8.39 7.40 -14.09
CA ARG A 193 9.75 7.26 -13.55
C ARG A 193 9.94 8.19 -12.34
N PRO A 194 10.29 7.68 -11.15
CA PRO A 194 10.59 8.52 -10.00
C PRO A 194 11.87 9.30 -10.25
N LYS A 195 11.90 10.57 -9.80
CA LYS A 195 13.11 11.40 -9.79
C LYS A 195 13.42 11.76 -8.35
N ILE A 196 14.58 11.34 -7.88
CA ILE A 196 15.05 11.62 -6.52
C ILE A 196 16.03 12.79 -6.61
N VAL A 197 15.79 13.82 -5.81
CA VAL A 197 16.69 14.96 -5.64
C VAL A 197 17.05 15.01 -4.16
N LEU A 198 18.35 14.93 -3.87
CA LEU A 198 18.87 15.04 -2.51
C LEU A 198 19.28 16.49 -2.27
N VAL A 199 19.08 16.96 -1.04
CA VAL A 199 19.49 18.29 -0.58
C VAL A 199 20.52 18.10 0.52
N ASP A 200 21.64 18.79 0.39
CA ASP A 200 22.72 18.79 1.38
C ASP A 200 23.22 20.23 1.62
N ASN A 201 24.08 20.41 2.62
CA ASN A 201 24.69 21.70 2.94
C ASN A 201 26.15 21.52 3.36
N GLU A 202 27.05 22.20 2.65
CA GLU A 202 28.51 22.19 2.87
C GLU A 202 28.97 23.21 3.93
N GLY A 203 28.06 24.06 4.42
CA GLY A 203 28.32 25.12 5.40
C GLY A 203 27.68 24.86 6.76
N LEU A 204 27.70 23.62 7.24
CA LEU A 204 27.09 23.27 8.54
C LEU A 204 28.07 23.57 9.67
N SER A 205 27.58 24.24 10.72
CA SER A 205 28.35 24.54 11.93
C SER A 205 27.52 24.27 13.17
N ILE A 206 28.12 23.67 14.21
CA ILE A 206 27.51 23.54 15.53
C ILE A 206 28.06 24.65 16.42
N LYS A 207 27.16 25.34 17.13
CA LYS A 207 27.53 26.28 18.19
C LYS A 207 27.89 25.50 19.46
N ASP A 208 29.03 24.82 19.44
CA ASP A 208 29.74 24.37 20.65
C ASP A 208 31.02 25.19 20.79
N GLU A 209 31.71 25.10 21.93
CA GLU A 209 32.91 25.90 22.29
C GLU A 209 34.05 25.87 21.24
N SER A 210 33.98 24.97 20.25
CA SER A 210 34.84 24.94 19.08
C SER A 210 34.00 24.92 17.79
N SER A 211 34.11 25.97 16.97
CA SER A 211 33.41 26.11 15.69
C SER A 211 33.96 25.14 14.66
N HIS A 212 33.45 23.91 14.63
CA HIS A 212 33.74 22.93 13.60
C HIS A 212 32.75 23.11 12.43
N SER A 213 33.29 23.22 11.22
CA SER A 213 32.53 23.21 9.96
C SER A 213 32.50 21.80 9.37
N PHE A 214 31.35 21.39 8.84
CA PHE A 214 31.15 20.08 8.22
C PHE A 214 30.75 20.24 6.76
N SER A 215 31.30 19.39 5.89
CA SER A 215 31.09 19.41 4.44
C SER A 215 29.78 18.75 3.98
N SER A 216 29.08 18.06 4.88
CA SER A 216 27.77 17.47 4.59
C SER A 216 26.95 17.20 5.86
N ILE A 217 25.64 17.01 5.69
CA ILE A 217 24.75 16.51 6.75
C ILE A 217 25.21 15.14 7.25
N ALA A 218 25.69 14.28 6.35
CA ALA A 218 26.17 12.95 6.72
C ALA A 218 27.39 13.03 7.65
N GLU A 219 28.37 13.88 7.31
CA GLU A 219 29.56 14.11 8.14
C GLU A 219 29.19 14.70 9.51
N LEU A 220 28.28 15.68 9.53
CA LEU A 220 27.74 16.26 10.77
C LEU A 220 27.18 15.16 11.69
N LEU A 221 26.34 14.27 11.17
CA LEU A 221 25.70 13.21 11.96
C LEU A 221 26.68 12.12 12.41
N GLN A 222 27.76 11.90 11.67
CA GLN A 222 28.79 10.91 12.04
C GLN A 222 29.76 11.44 13.10
N HIS A 223 30.16 12.70 13.00
CA HIS A 223 31.21 13.28 13.84
C HIS A 223 30.69 14.01 15.07
N THR A 224 29.38 14.16 15.22
CA THR A 224 28.78 14.92 16.32
C THR A 224 27.63 14.17 16.97
N LYS A 225 27.16 14.66 18.13
CA LYS A 225 25.95 14.16 18.78
C LYS A 225 24.66 14.74 18.18
N ALA A 226 24.76 15.48 17.07
CA ALA A 226 23.57 16.03 16.40
C ALA A 226 22.68 14.88 15.93
N SER A 227 21.38 14.99 16.20
CA SER A 227 20.39 14.04 15.70
C SER A 227 19.83 14.53 14.37
N TYR A 228 19.39 13.61 13.50
CA TYR A 228 18.63 14.00 12.30
C TYR A 228 17.41 14.88 12.64
N GLN A 229 16.84 14.67 13.83
CA GLN A 229 15.74 15.47 14.35
C GLN A 229 16.12 16.96 14.50
N SER A 230 17.33 17.30 14.95
CA SER A 230 17.74 18.71 15.06
C SER A 230 17.82 19.41 13.70
N ILE A 231 18.18 18.66 12.65
CA ILE A 231 18.28 19.15 11.28
C ILE A 231 16.89 19.44 10.72
N ILE A 232 15.93 18.51 10.85
CA ILE A 232 14.57 18.71 10.35
C ILE A 232 13.74 19.71 11.19
N HIS A 233 14.21 20.09 12.38
CA HIS A 233 13.62 21.18 13.17
C HIS A 233 14.35 22.52 12.95
N ASN A 234 15.41 22.56 12.14
CA ASN A 234 16.05 23.82 11.77
C ASN A 234 15.15 24.60 10.80
N GLN A 235 14.60 25.71 11.28
CA GLN A 235 13.65 26.52 10.52
C GLN A 235 14.20 27.00 9.16
N ALA A 236 15.47 27.41 9.10
CA ALA A 236 16.06 27.89 7.85
C ALA A 236 16.18 26.78 6.81
N ALA A 237 16.64 25.58 7.22
CA ALA A 237 16.73 24.42 6.35
C ALA A 237 15.35 23.99 5.82
N VAL A 238 14.35 23.94 6.69
CA VAL A 238 12.97 23.57 6.29
C VAL A 238 12.36 24.60 5.37
N ILE A 239 12.50 25.90 5.64
CA ILE A 239 12.02 26.96 4.75
C ILE A 239 12.68 26.85 3.37
N TYR A 240 13.98 26.57 3.30
CA TYR A 240 14.68 26.37 2.03
C TYR A 240 14.10 25.21 1.22
N ILE A 241 13.89 24.05 1.87
CA ILE A 241 13.31 22.87 1.23
C ILE A 241 11.88 23.17 0.75
N LEU A 242 11.06 23.79 1.59
CA LEU A 242 9.67 24.12 1.25
C LEU A 242 9.59 25.11 0.08
N LYS A 243 10.43 26.16 0.07
CA LYS A 243 10.51 27.13 -1.05
C LYS A 243 10.88 26.42 -2.35
N SER A 244 11.92 25.59 -2.31
CA SER A 244 12.39 24.83 -3.47
C SER A 244 11.30 23.90 -4.01
N ALA A 245 10.60 23.20 -3.12
CA ALA A 245 9.48 22.33 -3.47
C ALA A 245 8.29 23.11 -4.07
N CYS A 246 7.94 24.27 -3.52
CA CYS A 246 6.86 25.12 -4.03
C CYS A 246 7.16 25.65 -5.43
N ILE A 247 8.39 26.16 -5.66
CA ILE A 247 8.83 26.59 -6.99
C ILE A 247 8.71 25.42 -7.97
N LYS A 248 9.20 24.24 -7.57
CA LYS A 248 9.15 23.07 -8.45
C LYS A 248 7.72 22.62 -8.75
N LEU A 249 6.83 22.64 -7.76
CA LEU A 249 5.43 22.31 -7.95
C LEU A 249 4.74 23.30 -8.90
N CYS A 250 5.03 24.60 -8.78
CA CYS A 250 4.53 25.62 -9.70
C CYS A 250 4.99 25.37 -11.14
N GLU A 251 6.24 24.96 -11.36
CA GLU A 251 6.70 24.55 -12.70
C GLU A 251 5.95 23.33 -13.24
N ILE A 252 5.72 22.31 -12.40
CA ILE A 252 4.99 21.10 -12.79
C ILE A 252 3.54 21.44 -13.14
N ARG A 253 2.91 22.34 -12.38
CA ARG A 253 1.52 22.79 -12.62
C ARG A 253 1.32 23.48 -13.97
N LYS A 254 2.36 24.05 -14.58
CA LYS A 254 2.28 24.59 -15.96
C LYS A 254 1.93 23.52 -17.00
N ARG A 255 2.29 22.26 -16.75
CA ARG A 255 1.99 21.11 -17.63
C ARG A 255 0.86 20.24 -17.09
N THR A 256 0.78 20.12 -15.77
CA THR A 256 -0.23 19.31 -15.07
C THR A 256 -0.93 20.16 -14.01
N PRO A 257 -1.98 20.92 -14.37
CA PRO A 257 -2.61 21.91 -13.49
C PRO A 257 -3.03 21.35 -12.12
N ASN A 258 -3.50 20.11 -12.09
CA ASN A 258 -3.98 19.42 -10.88
C ASN A 258 -2.86 18.72 -10.08
N ALA A 259 -1.59 19.00 -10.36
CA ALA A 259 -0.50 18.45 -9.56
C ALA A 259 -0.53 18.99 -8.13
N ALA A 260 -0.25 18.13 -7.15
CA ALA A 260 -0.18 18.48 -5.74
C ALA A 260 1.13 17.98 -5.11
N GLY A 261 1.52 18.59 -3.99
CA GLY A 261 2.66 18.16 -3.19
C GLY A 261 2.19 17.33 -2.00
N LEU A 262 3.00 16.34 -1.61
CA LEU A 262 2.84 15.57 -0.38
C LEU A 262 4.08 15.78 0.48
N ILE A 263 3.88 16.11 1.75
CA ILE A 263 4.95 16.24 2.73
C ILE A 263 4.74 15.20 3.83
N VAL A 264 5.74 14.36 4.05
CA VAL A 264 5.75 13.38 5.14
C VAL A 264 6.58 13.96 6.29
N ALA A 265 5.90 14.31 7.38
CA ALA A 265 6.55 14.88 8.56
C ALA A 265 6.87 13.79 9.60
N ALA A 266 7.94 13.99 10.37
CA ALA A 266 8.36 13.09 11.44
C ALA A 266 7.34 12.90 12.59
N SER A 267 6.41 13.84 12.80
CA SER A 267 5.39 13.74 13.85
C SER A 267 4.20 14.65 13.56
N VAL A 268 3.12 14.51 14.34
CA VAL A 268 1.95 15.42 14.26
C VAL A 268 2.32 16.86 14.63
N SER A 269 3.16 17.06 15.65
CA SER A 269 3.64 18.40 16.01
C SER A 269 4.49 19.02 14.90
N HIS A 270 5.37 18.22 14.30
CA HIS A 270 6.19 18.64 13.17
C HIS A 270 5.34 18.98 11.94
N ALA A 271 4.30 18.18 11.64
CA ALA A 271 3.36 18.45 10.55
C ALA A 271 2.61 19.79 10.75
N LYS A 272 2.11 20.06 11.97
CA LYS A 272 1.44 21.33 12.30
C LYS A 272 2.40 22.53 12.17
N TRP A 273 3.66 22.36 12.58
CA TRP A 273 4.67 23.39 12.42
C TRP A 273 4.99 23.67 10.94
N ILE A 274 5.17 22.64 10.11
CA ILE A 274 5.35 22.79 8.65
C ILE A 274 4.13 23.46 8.01
N GLN A 275 2.91 23.08 8.41
CA GLN A 275 1.68 23.70 7.92
C GLN A 275 1.69 25.21 8.17
N LYS A 276 2.04 25.64 9.39
CA LYS A 276 2.15 27.06 9.73
C LYS A 276 3.18 27.79 8.87
N LEU A 277 4.33 27.17 8.61
CA LEU A 277 5.35 27.75 7.72
C LEU A 277 4.82 27.92 6.29
N LEU A 278 4.13 26.92 5.75
CA LEU A 278 3.58 26.99 4.40
C LEU A 278 2.48 28.06 4.26
N ASP A 279 1.62 28.19 5.26
CA ASP A 279 0.52 29.16 5.27
C ASP A 279 1.04 30.59 5.45
N VAL A 280 1.83 30.83 6.49
CA VAL A 280 2.30 32.17 6.88
C VAL A 280 3.41 32.69 5.95
N GLU A 281 4.44 31.88 5.70
CA GLU A 281 5.65 32.34 4.96
C GLU A 281 5.51 32.17 3.45
N LEU A 282 4.81 31.11 3.00
CA LEU A 282 4.75 30.73 1.60
C LEU A 282 3.38 30.90 0.95
N LYS A 283 2.36 31.31 1.73
CA LYS A 283 0.97 31.54 1.29
C LYS A 283 0.42 30.38 0.47
N GLN A 284 0.72 29.15 0.88
CA GLN A 284 0.23 27.93 0.24
C GLN A 284 -1.00 27.40 0.98
N THR A 285 -1.98 26.91 0.22
CA THR A 285 -3.09 26.14 0.79
C THR A 285 -2.59 24.74 1.18
N VAL A 286 -2.79 24.35 2.44
CA VAL A 286 -2.30 23.08 2.99
C VAL A 286 -3.37 22.39 3.80
N SER A 287 -3.57 21.11 3.52
CA SER A 287 -4.42 20.20 4.29
C SER A 287 -3.52 19.23 5.08
N ILE A 288 -3.81 19.03 6.36
CA ILE A 288 -3.06 18.13 7.23
C ILE A 288 -3.87 16.85 7.48
N VAL A 289 -3.24 15.70 7.29
CA VAL A 289 -3.87 14.39 7.53
C VAL A 289 -3.11 13.71 8.65
N THR A 290 -3.80 13.42 9.76
CA THR A 290 -3.23 12.74 10.91
C THR A 290 -4.20 11.70 11.45
N TYR A 291 -3.70 10.75 12.22
CA TYR A 291 -4.54 9.76 12.92
C TYR A 291 -5.50 10.36 13.97
N HIS A 292 -5.38 11.65 14.29
CA HIS A 292 -6.32 12.36 15.17
C HIS A 292 -7.59 12.82 14.43
N HIS A 293 -7.61 12.79 13.10
CA HIS A 293 -8.79 13.20 12.34
C HIS A 293 -9.83 12.09 12.32
N GLN A 294 -11.08 12.42 12.68
CA GLN A 294 -12.21 11.49 12.67
C GLN A 294 -12.57 10.99 11.26
N SER A 295 -12.18 11.71 10.19
CA SER A 295 -12.38 11.30 8.80
C SER A 295 -11.26 11.83 7.90
N PRO A 296 -10.10 11.16 7.86
CA PRO A 296 -8.94 11.58 7.07
C PRO A 296 -9.24 11.73 5.57
N ILE A 297 -10.21 10.95 5.07
CA ILE A 297 -10.59 10.85 3.64
C ILE A 297 -11.26 12.14 3.13
N VAL A 298 -12.03 12.84 3.97
CA VAL A 298 -12.75 14.06 3.58
C VAL A 298 -11.79 15.26 3.43
N VAL A 299 -10.61 15.20 4.05
CA VAL A 299 -9.64 16.29 4.10
C VAL A 299 -8.76 16.38 2.84
N VAL A 300 -8.78 15.34 1.99
CA VAL A 300 -7.86 15.19 0.83
C VAL A 300 -8.46 15.70 -0.49
N HIS A 301 -9.70 16.19 -0.49
CA HIS A 301 -10.40 16.66 -1.69
C HIS A 301 -10.50 18.19 -1.77
#